data_AF-A0A0S3T9K6-F1
#
_entry.id   AF-A0A0S3T9K6-F1
#
_cell.length_a   1.000
_cell.length_b   1.000
_cell.length_c   1.000
_cell.angle_alpha   90.00
_cell.angle_beta   90.00
_cell.angle_gamma   90.00
#
_symmetry.space_group_name_H-M   'P 1'
#
loop_
_entity.id
_entity.type
_entity.pdbx_description
1 polymer ?
#
loop_
_entity_poly.entity_id
_entity_poly.type
_entity_poly.pdbx_seq_one_letter_code
_entity_poly.pdbx_strand_id
1 'polypeptide(L)'
;MGPNLKIAVQDPSFSTYIDSSVIIGQAGKFVDNARKYKNIEYVTCGPQTNFFTDLLSISRTELIFFNSPNNPTGHAATRKQSCFMEPERYATGSFLFHVAFTSILYTLCFFIFSFGNNHLWLLMKGN
;
A
#
# COMPACT_ATOMS: atom_id res chain seq x y z
N MET A 1 6.49 -10.59 12.51
CA MET A 1 5.17 -10.00 12.19
C MET A 1 4.10 -11.00 12.63
N GLY A 2 3.12 -10.59 13.45
CA GLY A 2 2.11 -11.48 14.02
C GLY A 2 0.87 -11.65 13.12
N PRO A 3 0.00 -12.63 13.39
CA PRO A 3 -1.15 -13.00 12.55
C PRO A 3 -2.29 -11.96 12.50
N ASN A 4 -2.24 -10.92 13.33
CA ASN A 4 -3.31 -9.92 13.47
C ASN A 4 -3.03 -8.58 12.77
N LEU A 5 -1.99 -8.49 11.93
CA LEU A 5 -1.70 -7.27 11.18
C LEU A 5 -2.80 -7.02 10.14
N LYS A 6 -3.33 -5.80 10.11
CA LYS A 6 -4.28 -5.36 9.09
C LYS A 6 -3.53 -4.63 7.99
N ILE A 7 -3.84 -4.98 6.74
CA ILE A 7 -3.21 -4.34 5.57
C ILE A 7 -4.22 -3.45 4.85
N ALA A 8 -3.71 -2.42 4.15
CA ALA A 8 -4.45 -1.65 3.16
C ALA A 8 -3.84 -1.84 1.77
N VAL A 9 -4.70 -1.94 0.75
CA VAL A 9 -4.33 -2.03 -0.66
C VAL A 9 -5.18 -1.06 -1.50
N GLN A 10 -4.65 -0.55 -2.60
CA GLN A 10 -5.45 0.19 -3.57
C GLN A 10 -6.53 -0.71 -4.21
N ASP A 11 -7.65 -0.14 -4.64
CA ASP A 11 -8.72 -0.85 -5.33
C ASP A 11 -9.11 -0.09 -6.61
N PRO A 12 -8.76 -0.60 -7.81
CA PRO A 12 -8.09 -1.88 -8.08
C PRO A 12 -6.58 -1.86 -7.77
N SER A 13 -6.02 -3.02 -7.38
CA SER A 13 -4.58 -3.24 -7.13
C SER A 13 -4.04 -4.47 -7.84
N PHE A 14 -2.71 -4.57 -7.84
CA PHE A 14 -1.99 -5.77 -8.20
C PHE A 14 -2.28 -6.91 -7.21
N SER A 15 -2.75 -8.06 -7.73
CA SER A 15 -3.29 -9.15 -6.89
C SER A 15 -2.28 -9.76 -5.91
N THR A 16 -0.98 -9.69 -6.24
CA THR A 16 0.08 -10.33 -5.43
C THR A 16 0.12 -9.85 -3.98
N TYR A 17 -0.27 -8.60 -3.68
CA TYR A 17 -0.36 -8.13 -2.30
C TYR A 17 -1.46 -8.87 -1.52
N ILE A 18 -2.62 -9.04 -2.15
CA ILE A 18 -3.76 -9.77 -1.58
C ILE A 18 -3.38 -11.25 -1.43
N ASP A 19 -2.82 -11.87 -2.47
CA ASP A 19 -2.45 -13.28 -2.49
C ASP A 19 -1.41 -13.60 -1.41
N SER A 20 -0.40 -12.75 -1.24
CA SER A 20 0.62 -12.88 -0.19
C SER A 20 -0.01 -12.85 1.20
N SER A 21 -0.95 -11.93 1.44
CA SER A 21 -1.64 -11.83 2.72
C SER A 21 -2.62 -12.98 2.97
N VAL A 22 -3.16 -13.61 1.93
CA VAL A 22 -3.92 -14.85 2.06
C VAL A 22 -2.99 -16.00 2.48
N ILE A 23 -1.86 -16.16 1.80
CA ILE A 23 -0.89 -17.24 2.05
C ILE A 23 -0.31 -17.16 3.48
N ILE A 24 -0.02 -15.95 3.95
CA ILE A 24 0.53 -15.70 5.30
C ILE A 24 -0.59 -15.72 6.38
N GLY A 25 -1.85 -15.86 5.99
CA GLY A 25 -3.00 -15.99 6.91
C GLY A 25 -3.52 -14.66 7.47
N GLN A 26 -3.12 -13.52 6.90
CA GLN A 26 -3.52 -12.17 7.32
C GLN A 26 -4.84 -11.70 6.70
N ALA A 27 -5.27 -12.25 5.56
CA ALA A 27 -6.42 -11.75 4.82
C ALA A 27 -7.78 -11.98 5.51
N GLY A 28 -7.88 -12.99 6.37
CA GLY A 28 -9.15 -13.40 6.98
C GLY A 28 -10.08 -14.10 5.99
N LYS A 29 -11.39 -14.17 6.30
CA LYS A 29 -12.37 -14.87 5.46
C LYS A 29 -12.68 -14.10 4.18
N PHE A 30 -12.81 -14.82 3.07
CA PHE A 30 -13.33 -14.29 1.81
C PHE A 30 -14.85 -14.07 1.91
N VAL A 31 -15.35 -12.97 1.33
CA VAL A 31 -16.76 -12.60 1.30
C VAL A 31 -17.22 -12.55 -0.15
N ASP A 32 -17.97 -13.56 -0.60
CA ASP A 32 -18.33 -13.74 -2.01
C ASP A 32 -19.08 -12.54 -2.61
N ASN A 33 -20.08 -12.02 -1.91
CA ASN A 33 -20.90 -10.89 -2.39
C ASN A 33 -20.09 -9.62 -2.62
N ALA A 34 -19.04 -9.39 -1.81
CA ALA A 34 -18.18 -8.22 -1.91
C ALA A 34 -16.93 -8.49 -2.76
N ARG A 35 -16.65 -9.76 -3.09
CA ARG A 35 -15.41 -10.24 -3.75
C ARG A 35 -14.13 -9.75 -3.04
N LYS A 36 -14.17 -9.71 -1.70
CA LYS A 36 -13.13 -9.11 -0.84
C LYS A 36 -12.83 -9.97 0.38
N TYR A 37 -11.63 -9.83 0.92
CA TYR A 37 -11.23 -10.47 2.18
C TYR A 37 -11.50 -9.55 3.38
N LYS A 38 -12.00 -10.11 4.48
CA LYS A 38 -12.52 -9.34 5.62
C LYS A 38 -11.45 -8.52 6.38
N ASN A 39 -10.21 -8.99 6.41
CA ASN A 39 -9.13 -8.33 7.16
C ASN A 39 -8.18 -7.51 6.26
N ILE A 40 -8.62 -7.21 5.03
CA ILE A 40 -7.93 -6.32 4.10
C ILE A 40 -8.76 -5.06 3.93
N GLU A 41 -8.13 -3.90 4.06
CA GLU A 41 -8.74 -2.62 3.74
C GLU A 41 -8.50 -2.29 2.26
N TYR A 42 -9.59 -2.20 1.50
CA TYR A 42 -9.56 -1.88 0.08
C TYR A 42 -9.85 -0.40 -0.09
N VAL A 43 -8.87 0.33 -0.61
CA VAL A 43 -8.94 1.78 -0.73
C VAL A 43 -9.23 2.15 -2.18
N THR A 44 -10.47 2.58 -2.44
CA THR A 44 -10.94 2.90 -3.78
C THR A 44 -10.11 3.99 -4.46
N CYS A 45 -9.50 3.65 -5.59
CA CYS A 45 -8.68 4.53 -6.43
C CYS A 45 -9.23 4.52 -7.86
N GLY A 46 -10.06 5.50 -8.20
CA GLY A 46 -10.72 5.57 -9.50
C GLY A 46 -10.87 7.01 -10.02
N PRO A 47 -11.55 7.20 -11.16
CA PRO A 47 -11.76 8.53 -11.75
C PRO A 47 -12.37 9.54 -10.76
N GLN A 48 -13.28 9.10 -9.91
CA GLN A 48 -13.95 9.89 -8.89
C GLN A 48 -13.02 10.38 -7.76
N THR A 49 -11.88 9.71 -7.56
CA THR A 49 -10.85 10.10 -6.58
C THR A 49 -9.57 10.62 -7.26
N ASN A 50 -9.62 10.88 -8.57
CA ASN A 50 -8.44 11.18 -9.39
C ASN A 50 -7.32 10.12 -9.25
N PHE A 51 -7.71 8.84 -9.09
CA PHE A 51 -6.81 7.70 -8.94
C PHE A 51 -5.79 7.82 -7.79
N PHE A 52 -6.08 8.67 -6.82
CA PHE A 52 -5.30 8.84 -5.61
C PHE A 52 -6.22 8.73 -4.41
N THR A 53 -5.66 8.40 -3.27
CA THR A 53 -6.43 8.30 -2.03
C THR A 53 -5.71 9.04 -0.92
N ASP A 54 -6.49 9.67 -0.06
CA ASP A 54 -5.95 10.25 1.16
C ASP A 54 -5.67 9.13 2.17
N LEU A 55 -4.41 8.75 2.28
CA LEU A 55 -3.96 7.69 3.19
C LEU A 55 -4.10 8.09 4.67
N LEU A 56 -4.46 9.34 5.00
CA LEU A 56 -4.83 9.73 6.36
C LEU A 56 -6.28 9.39 6.72
N SER A 57 -7.12 9.18 5.70
CA SER A 57 -8.55 8.90 5.86
C SER A 57 -8.88 7.40 6.01
N ILE A 58 -7.89 6.53 5.78
CA ILE A 58 -8.05 5.08 5.91
C ILE A 58 -8.01 4.70 7.40
N SER A 59 -8.69 3.61 7.76
CA SER A 59 -8.62 3.12 9.13
C SER A 59 -7.18 2.70 9.46
N ARG A 60 -6.83 2.76 10.74
CA ARG A 60 -5.49 2.40 11.19
C ARG A 60 -5.13 1.00 10.69
N THR A 61 -4.14 0.93 9.81
CA THR A 61 -3.56 -0.28 9.26
C THR A 61 -2.07 -0.27 9.51
N GLU A 62 -1.52 -1.44 9.79
CA GLU A 62 -0.12 -1.59 10.10
C GLU A 62 0.73 -1.69 8.83
N LEU A 63 0.16 -2.07 7.68
CA LEU A 63 0.87 -2.13 6.42
C LEU A 63 0.02 -1.62 5.26
N ILE A 64 0.50 -0.61 4.55
CA ILE A 64 -0.15 -0.07 3.36
C ILE A 64 0.69 -0.42 2.13
N PHE A 65 0.11 -1.14 1.18
CA PHE A 65 0.71 -1.36 -0.14
C PHE A 65 0.24 -0.28 -1.10
N PHE A 66 1.18 0.54 -1.57
CA PHE A 66 0.93 1.59 -2.53
C PHE A 66 1.82 1.40 -3.76
N ASN A 67 1.21 1.32 -4.94
CA ASN A 67 1.90 1.16 -6.21
C ASN A 67 1.74 2.43 -7.06
N SER A 68 2.86 2.97 -7.55
CA SER A 68 2.86 4.14 -8.43
C SER A 68 4.00 4.06 -9.44
N PRO A 69 3.74 3.94 -10.76
CA PRO A 69 2.40 3.90 -11.38
C PRO A 69 1.59 2.68 -10.94
N ASN A 70 0.32 2.89 -10.58
CA ASN A 70 -0.55 1.81 -10.09
C ASN A 70 -0.83 0.80 -11.20
N ASN A 71 -0.52 -0.48 -10.98
CA ASN A 71 -1.03 -1.59 -11.78
C ASN A 71 -2.38 -2.04 -11.18
N PRO A 72 -3.51 -1.99 -11.91
CA PRO A 72 -3.66 -1.93 -13.37
C PRO A 72 -3.99 -0.57 -13.99
N THR A 73 -4.15 0.50 -13.22
CA THR A 73 -4.68 1.78 -13.76
C THR A 73 -3.66 2.61 -14.55
N GLY A 74 -2.37 2.30 -14.45
CA GLY A 74 -1.26 3.09 -15.00
C GLY A 74 -1.05 4.46 -14.35
N HIS A 75 -1.83 4.82 -13.32
CA HIS A 75 -1.80 6.17 -12.76
C HIS A 75 -0.60 6.36 -11.83
N ALA A 76 0.23 7.36 -12.12
CA ALA A 76 1.37 7.74 -11.28
C ALA A 76 0.97 8.87 -10.32
N ALA A 77 1.28 8.71 -9.04
CA ALA A 77 1.10 9.77 -8.05
C ALA A 77 1.93 11.00 -8.43
N THR A 78 1.32 12.17 -8.33
CA THR A 78 2.01 13.45 -8.52
C THR A 78 3.03 13.70 -7.40
N ARG A 79 4.01 14.59 -7.63
CA ARG A 79 4.97 14.99 -6.60
C ARG A 79 4.30 15.48 -5.30
N LYS A 80 3.19 16.23 -5.41
CA LYS A 80 2.43 16.70 -4.24
C LYS A 80 1.83 15.53 -3.47
N GLN A 81 1.18 14.61 -4.18
CA GLN A 81 0.62 13.38 -3.63
C GLN A 81 1.69 12.49 -2.97
N SER A 82 2.88 12.38 -3.56
CA SER A 82 3.99 11.64 -2.95
C SER A 82 4.51 12.27 -1.66
N CYS A 83 4.50 13.60 -1.54
CA CYS A 83 4.82 14.28 -0.29
C CYS A 83 3.76 14.04 0.80
N PHE A 84 2.48 13.89 0.41
CA PHE A 84 1.44 13.44 1.35
C PHE A 84 1.65 12.00 1.83
N MET A 85 2.45 11.20 1.11
CA MET A 85 2.80 9.85 1.51
C MET A 85 4.01 9.76 2.43
N GLU A 86 4.56 10.89 2.89
CA GLU A 86 5.71 10.88 3.79
C GLU A 86 5.36 10.22 5.14
N PRO A 87 6.23 9.34 5.65
CA PRO A 87 5.96 8.51 6.83
C PRO A 87 5.65 9.30 8.09
N GLU A 88 6.17 10.53 8.18
CA GLU A 88 5.95 11.50 9.26
C GLU A 88 4.46 11.85 9.44
N ARG A 89 3.64 11.65 8.40
CA ARG A 89 2.21 11.97 8.43
C ARG A 89 1.34 10.82 8.96
N TYR A 90 1.87 9.59 9.06
CA TYR A 90 1.09 8.45 9.53
C TYR A 90 1.21 8.23 11.03
N ALA A 91 0.14 7.68 11.62
CA ALA A 91 0.13 7.30 13.02
C ALA A 91 1.27 6.32 13.33
N THR A 92 1.90 6.50 14.50
CA THR A 92 2.99 5.65 14.99
C THR A 92 2.60 4.16 14.93
N GLY A 93 3.44 3.36 14.25
CA GLY A 93 3.25 1.92 14.07
C GLY A 93 2.62 1.49 12.74
N SER A 94 2.37 2.41 11.80
CA SER A 94 1.94 2.10 10.43
C SER A 94 3.15 2.05 9.49
N PHE A 95 3.24 1.03 8.65
CA PHE A 95 4.29 0.82 7.65
C PHE A 95 3.75 1.12 6.24
N LEU A 96 4.43 1.97 5.48
CA LEU A 96 4.10 2.21 4.07
C LEU A 96 5.09 1.45 3.19
N PHE A 97 4.57 0.51 2.42
CA PHE A 97 5.30 -0.20 1.39
C PHE A 97 5.00 0.46 0.04
N HIS A 98 5.95 1.26 -0.44
CA HIS A 98 5.80 1.99 -1.69
C HIS A 98 6.59 1.31 -2.81
N VAL A 99 5.87 0.72 -3.77
CA VAL A 99 6.48 0.20 -4.99
C VAL A 99 6.43 1.27 -6.06
N ALA A 100 7.62 1.77 -6.44
CA ALA A 100 7.76 2.70 -7.53
C ALA A 100 8.32 1.96 -8.77
N PHE A 101 7.47 1.69 -9.76
CA PHE A 101 7.94 1.22 -11.05
C PHE A 101 8.34 2.42 -11.92
N THR A 102 9.55 2.94 -11.71
CA THR A 102 10.14 3.92 -12.62
C THR A 102 10.73 3.17 -13.82
N SER A 103 9.95 3.09 -14.91
CA SER A 103 10.32 2.51 -16.22
C SER A 103 10.57 1.00 -16.21
N ILE A 104 10.18 0.35 -17.32
CA ILE A 104 10.19 -1.10 -17.61
C ILE A 104 11.58 -1.79 -17.45
N LEU A 105 12.61 -1.11 -16.94
CA LEU A 105 13.97 -1.64 -16.83
C LEU A 105 14.58 -1.60 -15.42
N TYR A 106 14.01 -0.90 -14.42
CA TYR A 106 14.56 -0.91 -13.06
C TYR A 106 13.44 -0.82 -12.00
N THR A 107 13.24 -1.91 -11.26
CA THR A 107 12.35 -1.88 -10.08
C THR A 107 13.12 -1.25 -8.91
N LEU A 108 12.77 -0.02 -8.54
CA LEU A 108 13.20 0.61 -7.30
C LEU A 108 12.06 0.48 -6.28
N CYS A 109 12.17 -0.50 -5.38
CA CYS A 109 11.25 -0.60 -4.25
C CYS A 109 11.74 0.31 -3.12
N PHE A 110 10.90 1.24 -2.69
CA PHE A 110 11.14 2.07 -1.51
C PHE A 110 10.37 1.47 -0.34
N PHE A 111 11.10 0.91 0.62
CA PHE A 111 10.49 0.50 1.87
C PHE A 111 10.67 1.62 2.88
N ILE A 112 9.56 2.11 3.41
CA ILE A 112 9.58 3.16 4.42
C ILE A 112 9.11 2.56 5.73
N PHE A 113 10.04 2.38 6.66
CA PHE A 113 9.74 1.87 7.99
C PHE A 113 9.62 3.03 8.98
N SER A 114 8.44 3.17 9.60
CA SER A 114 8.17 4.19 10.60
C SER A 114 8.11 3.56 12.00
N PHE A 115 9.13 3.82 12.84
CA PHE A 115 9.23 3.32 14.21
C PHE A 115 9.33 4.48 15.21
N GLY A 116 8.22 4.86 15.84
CA GLY A 116 8.23 6.02 16.74
C GLY A 116 8.51 7.31 15.98
N ASN A 117 9.47 8.11 16.46
CA ASN A 117 9.98 9.31 15.76
C ASN A 117 11.15 8.98 14.80
N ASN A 118 11.47 7.70 14.58
CA ASN A 118 12.58 7.28 13.72
C ASN A 118 12.04 6.68 12.42
N HIS A 119 12.60 7.11 11.29
CA HIS A 119 12.27 6.61 9.96
C HIS A 119 13.49 5.91 9.35
N LEU A 120 13.30 4.67 8.90
CA LEU A 120 14.31 3.93 8.14
C LEU A 120 13.87 3.87 6.68
N TRP A 121 14.65 4.50 5.82
CA TRP A 121 14.52 4.45 4.37
C TRP A 121 15.37 3.29 3.85
N LEU A 122 14.75 2.18 3.45
CA LEU A 122 15.47 1.09 2.79
C LEU A 122 15.28 1.22 1.28
N LEU A 123 16.35 1.59 0.59
CA LEU A 123 16.40 1.59 -0.87
C LEU A 123 16.86 0.22 -1.35
N MET A 124 15.94 -0.60 -1.85
CA MET A 124 16.30 -1.85 -2.51
C MET A 124 16.35 -1.59 -4.01
N LYS A 125 17.55 -1.52 -4.58
CA LYS A 125 17.74 -1.59 -6.04
C LYS A 125 17.51 -3.03 -6.48
N GLY A 126 16.47 -3.27 -7.25
CA GLY A 126 16.33 -4.53 -8.01
C GLY A 126 17.43 -4.58 -9.07
N ASN A 127 18.17 -5.70 -9.09
CA ASN A 127 19.21 -5.98 -10.08
C ASN A 127 18.58 -6.46 -11.39
#